data_AF-A0A955CAZ3-F1
#
_entry.id   AF-A0A955CAZ3-F1
#
_cell.length_a   1.000
_cell.length_b   1.000
_cell.length_c   1.000
_cell.angle_alpha   90.00
_cell.angle_beta   90.00
_cell.angle_gamma   90.00
#
_symmetry.space_group_name_H-M   'P 1'
#
loop_
_entity.id
_entity.type
_entity.pdbx_description
1 polymer ?
#
loop_
_entity_poly.entity_id
_entity_poly.type
_entity_poly.pdbx_seq_one_letter_code
_entity_poly.pdbx_strand_id
1 'polypeptide(L)'
;SGIRPGEKLYEELSVLGENMGKTTHEKIYVWRNKKEDWSRICSLMEKLIGDADTLPAVEIRERLCEIVPEYRPEALGFENAVATGPAHAEKTPGGASDAEPSGLQIGESPAT
;
A
#
# COMPACT_ATOMS: atom_id res chain seq x y z
N SER A 1 4.05 3.72 -29.61
CA SER A 1 4.46 3.15 -28.31
C SER A 1 4.11 1.67 -28.32
N GLY A 2 5.05 0.77 -28.02
CA GLY A 2 4.82 -0.69 -28.08
C GLY A 2 4.07 -1.26 -26.86
N ILE A 3 3.28 -0.44 -26.17
CA ILE A 3 2.59 -0.78 -24.92
C ILE A 3 1.25 -1.43 -25.25
N ARG A 4 0.92 -2.54 -24.59
CA ARG A 4 -0.37 -3.22 -24.80
C ARG A 4 -1.50 -2.49 -24.08
N PRO A 5 -2.75 -2.59 -24.55
CA PRO A 5 -3.90 -2.00 -23.85
C PRO A 5 -3.98 -2.47 -22.40
N GLY A 6 -3.96 -1.53 -21.45
CA GLY A 6 -3.99 -1.80 -20.01
C GLY A 6 -2.63 -2.07 -19.35
N GLU A 7 -1.53 -2.03 -20.09
CA GLU A 7 -0.18 -2.18 -19.55
C GLU A 7 0.35 -0.82 -19.05
N LYS A 8 0.80 -0.77 -17.79
CA LYS A 8 1.46 0.41 -17.22
C LYS A 8 2.96 0.38 -17.53
N LEU A 9 3.55 1.54 -17.79
CA LEU A 9 5.00 1.67 -17.98
C LEU A 9 5.77 1.52 -16.66
N TYR A 10 5.14 1.94 -15.56
CA TYR A 10 5.67 1.83 -14.21
C TYR A 10 4.54 1.39 -13.28
N GLU A 11 4.84 0.42 -12.41
CA GLU A 11 3.94 0.02 -11.33
C GLU A 11 4.10 0.94 -10.12
N GLU A 12 3.09 0.93 -9.24
CA GLU A 12 3.11 1.71 -8.00
C GLU A 12 3.94 0.96 -6.93
N LEU A 13 4.82 1.67 -6.23
CA LEU A 13 5.56 1.12 -5.08
C LEU A 13 4.69 0.98 -3.83
N SER A 14 3.59 1.73 -3.76
CA SER A 14 2.57 1.69 -2.72
C SER A 14 1.32 2.43 -3.19
N VAL A 15 0.14 1.87 -2.95
CA VAL A 15 -1.14 2.54 -3.21
C VAL A 15 -1.59 3.37 -2.00
N LEU A 16 -2.35 4.44 -2.21
CA LEU A 16 -2.98 5.20 -1.12
C LEU A 16 -3.93 4.29 -0.31
N GLY A 17 -3.69 4.15 0.99
CA GLY A 17 -4.49 3.28 1.87
C GLY A 17 -3.78 1.99 2.31
N GLU A 18 -2.57 1.75 1.83
CA GLU A 18 -1.69 0.67 2.29
C GLU A 18 -1.09 0.98 3.67
N ASN A 19 -1.80 0.59 4.73
CA ASN A 19 -1.28 0.71 6.08
C ASN A 19 -0.33 -0.47 6.37
N MET A 20 0.96 -0.30 6.08
CA MET A 20 1.99 -1.31 6.30
C MET A 20 2.52 -1.27 7.73
N GLY A 21 2.49 -2.42 8.41
CA GLY A 21 3.14 -2.65 9.70
C GLY A 21 4.50 -3.34 9.52
N LYS A 22 5.47 -3.03 10.39
CA LYS A 22 6.75 -3.74 10.42
C LYS A 22 6.58 -5.14 11.01
N THR A 23 7.36 -6.10 10.50
CA THR A 23 7.62 -7.37 11.20
C THR A 23 8.94 -7.30 11.97
N THR A 24 9.35 -8.40 12.60
CA THR A 24 10.68 -8.55 13.20
C THR A 24 11.81 -8.56 12.18
N HIS A 25 11.54 -8.96 10.93
CA HIS A 25 12.53 -8.96 9.87
C HIS A 25 12.52 -7.62 9.13
N GLU A 26 13.68 -7.01 8.93
CA GLU A 26 13.82 -5.62 8.45
C GLU A 26 13.23 -5.37 7.06
N LYS A 27 13.17 -6.41 6.23
CA LYS A 27 12.68 -6.34 4.84
C LYS A 27 11.24 -6.84 4.64
N ILE A 28 10.56 -7.27 5.70
CA ILE A 28 9.21 -7.86 5.61
C ILE A 28 8.22 -6.96 6.34
N TYR A 29 7.16 -6.59 5.62
CA TYR A 29 6.07 -5.75 6.10
C TYR A 29 4.75 -6.52 6.01
N VAL A 30 3.81 -6.21 6.90
CA VAL A 30 2.44 -6.76 6.91
C VAL A 30 1.48 -5.66 6.51
N TRP A 31 0.75 -5.89 5.43
CA TRP A 31 -0.33 -5.02 5.02
C TRP A 31 -1.52 -5.17 5.97
N ARG A 32 -1.98 -4.06 6.55
CA ARG A 32 -3.22 -4.01 7.34
C ARG A 32 -4.41 -3.71 6.43
N ASN A 33 -5.12 -4.76 6.04
CA ASN A 33 -6.33 -4.64 5.26
C ASN A 33 -7.48 -4.04 6.08
N LYS A 34 -8.33 -3.26 5.41
CA LYS A 34 -9.65 -2.92 5.95
C LYS A 34 -10.52 -4.17 5.92
N LYS A 35 -11.44 -4.30 6.88
CA LYS A 35 -12.46 -5.33 6.84
C LYS A 35 -13.48 -4.94 5.77
N GLU A 36 -13.66 -5.81 4.79
CA GLU A 36 -14.70 -5.67 3.77
C GLU A 36 -15.94 -6.48 4.16
N ASP A 37 -17.10 -6.02 3.69
CA ASP A 37 -18.35 -6.78 3.77
C ASP A 37 -18.31 -7.92 2.75
N TRP A 38 -18.02 -9.12 3.24
CA TRP A 38 -17.90 -10.32 2.40
C TRP A 38 -19.20 -10.64 1.66
N SER A 39 -20.36 -10.44 2.30
CA SER A 39 -21.64 -10.70 1.65
C SER A 39 -21.85 -9.74 0.48
N ARG A 40 -21.52 -8.46 0.66
CA ARG A 40 -21.58 -7.46 -0.41
C ARG A 40 -20.66 -7.86 -1.57
N ILE A 41 -19.42 -8.23 -1.29
CA ILE A 41 -18.44 -8.62 -2.32
C ILE A 41 -18.92 -9.84 -3.09
N CYS A 42 -19.39 -10.90 -2.41
CA CYS A 42 -19.92 -12.09 -3.07
C CYS A 42 -21.11 -11.75 -3.99
N SER A 43 -22.06 -10.94 -3.52
CA SER A 43 -23.20 -10.54 -4.35
C SER A 43 -22.81 -9.70 -5.56
N LEU A 44 -21.79 -8.82 -5.45
CA LEU A 44 -21.28 -8.08 -6.60
C LEU A 44 -20.57 -8.99 -7.60
N MET A 45 -19.81 -9.97 -7.12
CA MET A 45 -19.14 -10.96 -7.96
C MET A 45 -20.13 -11.84 -8.73
N GLU A 46 -21.20 -12.31 -8.07
CA GLU A 46 -22.25 -13.10 -8.73
C GLU A 46 -22.93 -12.31 -9.85
N LYS A 47 -23.23 -11.02 -9.62
CA LYS A 47 -23.76 -10.13 -10.66
C LYS A 47 -22.79 -10.00 -11.82
N LEU A 48 -21.54 -9.65 -11.54
CA LEU A 48 -20.51 -9.49 -12.56
C LEU A 48 -20.36 -10.73 -13.45
N ILE A 49 -20.39 -11.92 -12.86
CA ILE A 49 -20.34 -13.20 -13.60
C ILE A 49 -21.58 -13.37 -14.48
N GLY A 50 -22.78 -13.12 -13.94
CA GLY A 50 -24.02 -13.21 -14.71
C GLY A 50 -24.08 -12.24 -15.90
N ASP A 51 -23.41 -11.11 -15.78
CA ASP A 51 -23.38 -10.08 -16.80
C ASP A 51 -22.25 -10.25 -17.84
N ALA A 52 -21.23 -11.05 -17.53
CA ALA A 52 -19.96 -11.10 -18.27
C ALA A 52 -20.10 -11.40 -19.77
N ASP A 53 -21.05 -12.27 -20.13
CA ASP A 53 -21.27 -12.70 -21.51
C ASP A 53 -22.25 -11.80 -22.29
N THR A 54 -22.92 -10.87 -21.61
CA THR A 54 -24.03 -10.10 -22.19
C THR A 54 -23.73 -8.62 -22.34
N LEU A 55 -22.90 -8.06 -21.47
CA LEU A 55 -22.63 -6.63 -21.47
C LEU A 55 -21.39 -6.26 -22.28
N PRO A 56 -21.37 -5.05 -22.87
CA PRO A 56 -20.18 -4.55 -23.53
C PRO A 56 -19.05 -4.32 -22.52
N ALA A 57 -17.81 -4.39 -23.03
CA ALA A 57 -16.60 -4.31 -22.21
C ALA A 57 -16.49 -3.02 -21.36
N VAL A 58 -17.11 -1.91 -21.78
CA VAL A 58 -17.15 -0.65 -21.03
C VAL A 58 -17.98 -0.81 -19.74
N GLU A 59 -19.18 -1.38 -19.85
CA GLU A 59 -20.09 -1.60 -18.71
C GLU A 59 -19.50 -2.64 -17.74
N ILE A 60 -18.78 -3.65 -18.24
CA ILE A 60 -18.02 -4.58 -17.39
C ILE A 60 -16.93 -3.85 -16.58
N ARG A 61 -16.21 -2.91 -17.20
CA ARG A 61 -15.19 -2.10 -16.51
C ARG A 61 -15.80 -1.18 -15.46
N GLU A 62 -16.98 -0.63 -15.73
CA GLU A 62 -17.72 0.18 -14.74
C GLU A 62 -18.10 -0.67 -13.51
N ARG A 63 -18.61 -1.89 -13.70
CA ARG A 63 -18.87 -2.81 -12.59
C ARG A 63 -17.62 -3.19 -11.81
N LEU A 64 -16.49 -3.37 -12.50
CA LEU A 64 -15.22 -3.60 -11.84
C LEU A 64 -14.79 -2.40 -10.98
N CYS A 65 -15.07 -1.16 -11.41
CA CYS A 65 -14.82 0.03 -10.59
C CYS A 65 -15.72 0.10 -9.33
N GLU A 66 -16.93 -0.49 -9.35
CA GLU A 66 -17.77 -0.59 -8.15
C GLU A 66 -17.22 -1.58 -7.11
N ILE A 67 -16.59 -2.65 -7.58
CA ILE A 67 -16.00 -3.71 -6.74
C ILE A 67 -14.62 -3.28 -6.24
N VAL A 68 -13.82 -2.66 -7.11
CA VAL A 68 -12.45 -2.20 -6.84
C VAL A 68 -12.40 -0.70 -7.13
N PRO A 69 -12.70 0.16 -6.14
CA PRO A 69 -12.76 1.62 -6.31
C PRO A 69 -11.45 2.26 -6.76
N GLU A 70 -10.31 1.56 -6.62
CA GLU A 70 -8.98 1.98 -7.06
C GLU A 70 -8.67 1.61 -8.51
N TYR A 71 -9.52 0.81 -9.17
CA TYR A 71 -9.34 0.45 -10.57
C TYR A 71 -9.52 1.67 -11.49
N ARG A 72 -8.51 1.97 -12.31
CA ARG A 72 -8.46 3.13 -13.22
C ARG A 72 -8.24 2.67 -14.67
N PRO A 73 -9.26 2.12 -15.35
CA PRO A 73 -9.14 1.74 -16.75
C PRO A 73 -9.07 2.96 -17.67
N GLU A 74 -8.10 2.99 -18.57
CA GLU A 74 -7.97 4.04 -19.60
C GLU A 74 -9.25 4.20 -20.44
N ALA A 75 -9.97 3.09 -20.67
CA ALA A 75 -11.23 3.07 -21.42
C ALA A 75 -12.36 3.89 -20.78
N LEU A 76 -12.27 4.22 -19.48
CA LEU A 76 -13.23 5.08 -18.77
C LEU A 76 -12.72 6.51 -18.59
N GLY A 77 -11.62 6.88 -19.25
CA GLY A 77 -11.09 8.26 -19.23
C GLY A 77 -10.36 8.64 -17.94
N PHE A 78 -9.93 7.65 -17.14
CA PHE A 78 -9.07 7.94 -15.98
C PHE A 78 -7.67 8.33 -16.45
N GLU A 79 -7.20 9.50 -16.03
CA GLU A 79 -5.84 9.95 -16.31
C GLU A 79 -4.84 9.18 -15.43
N ASN A 80 -3.81 8.60 -16.05
CA ASN A 80 -2.71 7.98 -15.31
C ASN A 80 -1.92 9.07 -14.57
N ALA A 81 -2.14 9.21 -13.26
CA ALA A 81 -1.35 10.11 -12.44
C ALA A 81 0.13 9.66 -12.48
N VAL A 82 1.00 10.52 -13.02
CA VAL A 82 2.45 10.32 -13.01
C VAL A 82 2.89 10.15 -11.55
N ALA A 83 3.45 8.99 -11.22
CA ALA A 83 4.03 8.71 -9.92
C ALA A 83 5.24 9.63 -9.68
N THR A 84 5.02 10.82 -9.14
CA THR A 84 6.08 11.57 -8.45
C THR A 84 6.29 10.90 -7.10
N GLY A 85 7.12 9.86 -7.08
CA GLY A 85 7.54 9.24 -5.83
C GLY A 85 8.30 10.23 -4.94
N PRO A 86 8.25 10.10 -3.60
CA PRO A 86 9.08 10.92 -2.73
C PRO A 86 10.55 10.54 -2.96
N ALA A 87 11.42 11.55 -3.10
CA ALA A 87 12.86 11.36 -3.10
C ALA A 87 13.24 10.56 -1.85
N HIS A 88 13.90 9.42 -2.04
CA HIS A 88 14.56 8.70 -0.96
C HIS A 88 15.52 9.68 -0.26
N ALA A 89 15.17 10.12 0.94
CA ALA A 89 16.13 10.78 1.82
C ALA A 89 17.12 9.71 2.28
N GLU A 90 18.23 9.58 1.58
CA GLU A 90 19.40 8.85 2.06
C GLU A 90 19.82 9.48 3.39
N LYS A 91 19.62 8.75 4.49
CA LYS A 91 20.29 9.07 5.75
C LYS A 91 21.66 8.39 5.71
N THR A 92 22.68 9.16 5.38
CA THR A 92 24.10 8.77 5.42
C THR A 92 24.45 8.17 6.80
N PRO A 93 25.25 7.10 6.89
CA PRO A 93 25.81 6.67 8.16
C PRO A 93 27.04 7.54 8.46
N GLY A 94 26.91 8.46 9.42
CA GLY A 94 28.03 9.09 10.09
C GLY A 94 27.72 9.06 11.58
N GLY A 95 28.61 8.69 12.49
CA GLY A 95 29.99 8.26 12.46
C GLY A 95 30.31 7.95 13.93
N ALA A 96 31.20 6.98 14.16
CA ALA A 96 31.62 6.60 15.49
C ALA A 96 32.19 7.79 16.28
N SER A 97 31.84 7.89 17.56
CA SER A 97 32.65 8.56 18.58
C SER A 97 32.48 7.79 19.87
N ASP A 98 33.50 7.00 20.20
CA ASP A 98 33.77 6.51 21.55
C ASP A 98 33.93 7.70 22.53
N ALA A 99 33.39 7.57 23.75
CA ALA A 99 33.97 8.08 25.00
C ALA A 99 33.10 7.71 26.23
N GLU A 100 33.51 6.60 26.87
CA GLU A 100 33.59 6.27 28.30
C GLU A 100 32.44 6.44 29.34
N PRO A 101 32.45 5.58 30.40
CA PRO A 101 31.33 5.40 31.32
C PRO A 101 31.46 6.26 32.59
N SER A 102 30.32 6.67 33.16
CA SER A 102 30.30 7.42 34.42
C SER A 102 29.15 6.96 35.32
N GLY A 103 29.52 6.34 36.44
CA GLY A 103 28.91 6.62 37.75
C GLY A 103 27.77 5.71 38.20
N LEU A 104 28.12 4.57 38.79
CA LEU A 104 27.29 3.91 39.79
C LEU A 104 27.26 4.79 41.06
N GLN A 105 26.14 5.47 41.34
CA GLN A 105 25.94 6.18 42.59
C GLN A 105 25.14 5.29 43.55
N ILE A 106 25.87 4.62 44.43
CA ILE A 106 25.38 4.07 45.70
C ILE A 106 24.85 5.22 46.56
N GLY A 107 23.55 5.21 46.86
CA GLY A 107 22.93 6.11 47.83
C GLY A 107 22.94 5.44 49.20
N GLU A 108 23.78 5.96 50.10
CA GLU A 108 23.73 5.68 51.53
C GLU A 108 22.53 6.37 52.22
N SER A 109 22.10 5.78 53.33
CA SER A 109 20.94 6.06 54.19
C SER A 109 20.86 7.50 54.79
N PRO A 110 19.81 7.82 55.57
CA PRO A 110 19.90 7.53 57.01
C PRO A 110 18.60 7.06 57.68
N ALA A 111 18.80 6.49 58.85
CA ALA A 111 17.83 5.93 59.79
C ALA A 111 16.81 6.95 60.34
N THR A 112 15.60 6.47 60.62
CA THR A 112 14.99 6.39 61.97
C THR A 112 13.91 5.30 61.93
#